data_AF-A0A2M8HK09-F1
#
_entry.id   AF-A0A2M8HK09-F1
#
_cell.length_a   1.000
_cell.length_b   1.000
_cell.length_c   1.000
_cell.angle_alpha   90.00
_cell.angle_beta   90.00
_cell.angle_gamma   90.00
#
_symmetry.space_group_name_H-M   'P 1'
#
loop_
_entity.id
_entity.type
_entity.pdbx_description
1 polymer ?
#
loop_
_entity_poly.entity_id
_entity_poly.type
_entity_poly.pdbx_seq_one_letter_code
_entity_poly.pdbx_strand_id
1 'polypeptide(L)'
;MNKVKTFINISCISLLILLSNCGLFEKKFPPNGTFCNVLTKPFSCIEIQFAEKKIVFSQEEAYQLEVVSRVEYYYQNKASEKIQMLVTSENRVQLSDGRFFLRKKVKK
;
A
#
# COMPACT_ATOMS: atom_id res chain seq x y z
N MET A 1 40.66 42.24 -34.64
CA MET A 1 40.37 40.82 -34.91
C MET A 1 40.96 39.99 -33.75
N ASN A 2 40.18 39.05 -33.22
CA ASN A 2 40.52 38.03 -32.20
C ASN A 2 40.49 38.45 -30.73
N LYS A 3 39.91 37.70 -29.79
CA LYS A 3 38.88 36.65 -29.79
C LYS A 3 38.57 36.44 -28.29
N VAL A 4 37.34 36.74 -27.88
CA VAL A 4 36.83 36.41 -26.54
C VAL A 4 36.89 34.90 -26.36
N LYS A 5 37.57 34.40 -25.34
CA LYS A 5 37.49 32.99 -24.92
C LYS A 5 37.37 32.92 -23.41
N THR A 6 36.16 33.20 -22.95
CA THR A 6 35.63 32.81 -21.65
C THR A 6 35.54 31.29 -21.62
N PHE A 7 36.49 30.62 -20.97
CA PHE A 7 36.39 29.21 -20.61
C PHE A 7 36.27 29.11 -19.09
N ILE A 8 35.10 29.53 -18.58
CA ILE A 8 34.66 29.12 -17.25
C ILE A 8 34.25 27.67 -17.41
N ASN A 9 35.08 26.78 -16.87
CA ASN A 9 34.91 25.33 -16.92
C ASN A 9 33.56 24.94 -16.32
N ILE A 10 32.62 24.61 -17.21
CA ILE A 10 31.31 24.04 -16.98
C ILE A 10 31.51 22.59 -16.47
N SER A 11 32.01 22.45 -15.24
CA SER A 11 32.25 21.12 -14.63
C SER A 11 31.43 20.89 -13.34
N CYS A 12 30.75 21.91 -12.81
CA CYS A 12 29.95 21.76 -11.58
C CYS A 12 28.44 21.64 -11.79
N ILE A 13 27.92 21.88 -13.00
CA ILE A 13 26.46 21.89 -13.24
C ILE A 13 25.91 20.48 -13.56
N SER A 14 26.77 19.56 -14.01
CA SER A 14 26.34 18.21 -14.41
C SER A 14 26.11 17.24 -13.24
N LEU A 15 26.49 17.59 -12.01
CA LEU A 15 26.37 16.69 -10.85
C LEU A 15 25.01 16.81 -10.12
N LEU A 16 24.23 17.86 -10.40
CA LEU A 16 22.93 18.09 -9.73
C LEU A 16 21.77 17.27 -10.33
N ILE A 17 21.89 16.78 -11.57
CA ILE A 17 20.81 16.05 -12.26
C ILE A 17 20.75 14.57 -11.80
N LEU A 18 21.79 14.05 -11.15
CA LEU A 18 21.85 12.66 -10.69
C LEU A 18 21.28 12.45 -9.27
N LEU A 19 21.01 13.52 -8.52
CA LEU A 19 20.48 13.43 -7.14
C LEU A 19 18.93 13.43 -7.08
N SER A 20 18.23 13.68 -8.19
CA SER A 20 16.76 13.66 -8.22
C SER A 20 16.14 12.26 -8.22
N ASN A 21 16.95 11.20 -8.22
CA ASN A 21 16.50 9.82 -8.08
C ASN A 21 16.58 9.29 -6.63
N CYS A 22 16.75 10.15 -5.63
CA CYS A 22 16.41 9.78 -4.27
C CYS A 22 14.93 9.40 -4.22
N GLY A 23 14.67 8.09 -4.13
CA GLY A 23 13.36 7.45 -4.20
C GLY A 23 12.32 8.20 -3.39
N LEU A 24 11.61 9.09 -4.06
CA LEU A 24 10.47 9.79 -3.53
C LEU A 24 9.40 8.72 -3.38
N PHE A 25 9.28 8.14 -2.18
CA PHE A 25 8.25 7.18 -1.80
C PHE A 25 6.92 7.61 -2.43
N GLU A 26 6.58 7.04 -3.59
CA GLU A 26 5.33 7.35 -4.25
C GLU A 26 4.23 7.06 -3.22
N LYS A 27 3.38 8.06 -2.97
CA LYS A 27 2.30 7.97 -1.99
C LYS A 27 1.18 7.04 -2.49
N LYS A 28 1.53 5.83 -2.90
CA LYS A 28 0.58 4.85 -3.42
C LYS A 28 0.01 4.05 -2.26
N PHE A 29 -1.30 3.85 -2.30
CA PHE A 29 -1.97 2.88 -1.44
C PHE A 29 -1.43 1.48 -1.71
N PRO A 30 -1.54 0.55 -0.74
CA PRO A 30 -1.26 -0.85 -1.00
C PRO A 30 -2.10 -1.38 -2.18
N PRO A 31 -1.61 -2.39 -2.91
CA PRO A 31 -2.33 -2.93 -4.05
C PRO A 31 -3.62 -3.65 -3.60
N ASN A 32 -4.72 -3.42 -4.33
CA ASN A 32 -5.97 -4.15 -4.12
C ASN A 32 -5.76 -5.67 -4.30
N GLY A 33 -6.63 -6.47 -3.68
CA GLY A 33 -6.67 -7.90 -3.95
C GLY A 33 -7.46 -8.72 -2.94
N THR A 34 -7.48 -10.02 -3.20
CA THR A 34 -8.07 -11.02 -2.30
C THR A 34 -7.00 -11.51 -1.33
N PHE A 35 -7.32 -11.52 -0.04
CA PHE A 35 -6.48 -12.01 1.04
C PHE A 35 -7.23 -13.13 1.78
N CYS A 36 -6.58 -14.24 2.06
CA CYS A 36 -7.21 -15.41 2.66
C CYS A 36 -6.49 -15.80 3.95
N ASN A 37 -7.28 -16.12 4.98
CA ASN A 37 -6.80 -16.75 6.18
C ASN A 37 -6.57 -18.24 5.90
N VAL A 38 -5.30 -18.62 5.78
CA VAL A 38 -4.88 -20.00 5.47
C VAL A 38 -4.93 -20.92 6.69
N LEU A 39 -5.19 -20.37 7.89
CA LEU A 39 -5.27 -21.13 9.14
C LEU A 39 -6.66 -21.72 9.38
N THR A 40 -7.70 -21.27 8.65
CA THR A 40 -9.08 -21.77 8.79
C THR A 40 -9.46 -22.70 7.63
N LYS A 41 -10.31 -23.71 7.88
CA LYS A 41 -10.91 -24.56 6.83
C LYS A 41 -12.45 -24.51 6.95
N PRO A 42 -13.20 -24.09 5.91
CA PRO A 42 -12.70 -23.53 4.64
C PRO A 42 -11.93 -22.22 4.83
N PHE A 43 -11.07 -21.87 3.86
CA PHE A 43 -10.31 -20.62 3.93
C PHE A 43 -11.28 -19.43 3.93
N SER A 44 -11.16 -18.55 4.93
CA SER A 44 -11.91 -17.30 4.98
C SER A 44 -11.16 -16.25 4.18
N CYS A 45 -11.76 -15.76 3.10
CA CYS A 45 -11.15 -14.72 2.26
C CYS A 45 -11.87 -13.39 2.39
N ILE A 46 -11.11 -12.32 2.22
CA ILE A 46 -11.54 -10.93 2.17
C ILE A 46 -10.99 -10.30 0.90
N GLU A 47 -11.79 -9.48 0.26
CA GLU A 47 -11.35 -8.61 -0.82
C GLU A 47 -11.14 -7.20 -0.25
N ILE A 48 -9.97 -6.61 -0.51
CA ILE A 48 -9.63 -5.29 -0.01
C ILE A 48 -9.34 -4.38 -1.20
N GLN A 49 -10.06 -3.27 -1.25
CA GLN A 49 -9.92 -2.20 -2.22
C GLN A 49 -9.40 -0.97 -1.48
N PHE A 50 -8.08 -0.85 -1.36
CA PHE A 50 -7.45 0.18 -0.53
C PHE A 50 -7.70 1.60 -1.06
N ALA A 51 -7.72 1.78 -2.39
CA ALA A 51 -8.00 3.08 -3.01
C ALA A 51 -9.45 3.54 -2.78
N GLU A 52 -10.39 2.60 -2.82
CA GLU A 52 -11.82 2.83 -2.61
C GLU A 52 -12.21 2.79 -1.12
N LYS A 53 -11.23 2.44 -0.27
CA LYS A 53 -11.38 2.29 1.18
C LYS A 53 -12.51 1.32 1.52
N LYS A 54 -12.51 0.15 0.91
CA LYS A 54 -13.55 -0.86 1.08
C LYS A 54 -12.95 -2.23 1.40
N ILE A 55 -13.60 -2.95 2.29
CA ILE A 55 -13.32 -4.36 2.58
C ILE A 55 -14.60 -5.17 2.37
N VAL A 56 -14.50 -6.33 1.71
CA VAL A 56 -15.61 -7.24 1.42
C VAL A 56 -15.25 -8.63 1.90
N PHE A 57 -16.04 -9.18 2.80
CA PHE A 57 -15.92 -10.56 3.25
C PHE A 57 -16.67 -11.48 2.26
N SER A 58 -16.16 -12.69 2.02
CA SER A 58 -16.75 -13.64 1.03
C SER A 58 -18.24 -13.98 1.24
N GLN A 59 -18.83 -13.63 2.38
CA GLN A 59 -20.25 -13.81 2.72
C GLN A 59 -21.03 -12.48 2.68
N GLU A 60 -20.71 -11.61 1.73
CA GLU A 60 -21.39 -10.35 1.37
C GLU A 60 -21.32 -9.19 2.39
N GLU A 61 -20.55 -9.32 3.46
CA GLU A 61 -20.35 -8.18 4.37
C GLU A 61 -19.33 -7.21 3.77
N ALA A 62 -19.80 -6.03 3.34
CA ALA A 62 -18.95 -4.94 2.91
C ALA A 62 -18.89 -3.87 4.00
N TYR A 63 -17.67 -3.43 4.34
CA TYR A 63 -17.45 -2.36 5.30
C TYR A 63 -16.60 -1.25 4.68
N GLN A 64 -16.87 -0.02 5.11
CA GLN A 64 -16.04 1.13 4.75
C GLN A 64 -14.80 1.15 5.65
N LEU A 65 -13.64 1.35 5.03
CA LEU A 65 -12.37 1.53 5.72
C LEU A 65 -12.17 3.02 6.05
N GLU A 66 -11.91 3.31 7.31
CA GLU A 66 -11.32 4.56 7.78
C GLU A 66 -9.81 4.47 7.63
N VAL A 67 -9.19 5.46 6.99
CA VAL A 67 -7.74 5.48 6.76
C VAL A 67 -7.09 6.27 7.89
N VAL A 68 -6.18 5.63 8.63
CA VAL A 68 -5.36 6.29 9.67
C VAL A 68 -3.96 6.57 9.14
N SER A 69 -3.38 5.60 8.44
CA SER A 69 -2.11 5.76 7.73
C SER A 69 -2.14 4.99 6.41
N ARG A 70 -1.01 4.94 5.69
CA ARG A 70 -0.92 4.17 4.43
C ARG A 70 -1.03 2.67 4.63
N VAL A 71 -0.79 2.20 5.85
CA VAL A 71 -0.79 0.77 6.21
C VAL A 71 -1.77 0.47 7.34
N GLU A 72 -2.38 1.49 7.95
CA GLU A 72 -3.32 1.33 9.06
C GLU A 72 -4.70 1.83 8.67
N TYR A 73 -5.66 0.95 8.84
CA TYR A 73 -7.07 1.15 8.53
C TYR A 73 -7.92 0.67 9.69
N TYR A 74 -9.16 1.16 9.75
CA TYR A 74 -10.16 0.62 10.67
C TYR A 74 -11.47 0.41 9.92
N TYR A 75 -12.29 -0.53 10.39
CA TYR A 75 -13.69 -0.60 10.01
C TYR A 75 -14.54 -0.92 11.23
N GLN A 76 -15.80 -0.53 11.17
CA GLN A 76 -16.78 -0.88 12.18
C GLN A 76 -17.55 -2.11 11.71
N ASN A 77 -17.54 -3.19 12.50
CA ASN A 77 -18.28 -4.40 12.16
C ASN A 77 -19.78 -4.23 12.51
N LYS A 78 -20.61 -5.25 12.20
CA LYS A 78 -22.05 -5.24 12.53
C LYS A 78 -22.36 -5.12 14.03
N ALA A 79 -21.44 -5.56 14.90
CA ALA A 79 -21.56 -5.41 16.36
C ALA A 79 -21.13 -4.01 16.85
N SER A 80 -20.91 -3.06 15.94
CA SER A 80 -20.41 -1.71 16.23
C SER A 80 -19.00 -1.68 16.85
N GLU A 81 -18.25 -2.77 16.77
CA GLU A 81 -16.87 -2.85 17.26
C GLU A 81 -15.90 -2.29 16.22
N LYS A 82 -14.92 -1.51 16.68
CA LYS A 82 -13.88 -0.93 15.84
C LYS A 82 -12.74 -1.94 15.68
N ILE A 83 -12.59 -2.50 14.49
CA ILE A 83 -11.54 -3.46 14.16
C ILE A 83 -10.41 -2.73 13.43
N GLN A 84 -9.18 -2.84 13.95
CA GLN A 84 -7.99 -2.33 13.26
C GLN A 84 -7.52 -3.34 12.22
N MET A 85 -7.10 -2.84 11.07
CA MET A 85 -6.45 -3.59 10.01
C MET A 85 -5.08 -2.97 9.71
N LEU A 86 -4.03 -3.78 9.85
CA LEU A 86 -2.65 -3.41 9.57
C LEU A 86 -2.12 -4.17 8.34
N VAL A 87 -1.68 -3.42 7.34
CA VAL A 87 -0.97 -3.92 6.16
C VAL A 87 0.50 -4.06 6.48
N THR A 88 0.85 -5.21 7.05
CA THR A 88 2.23 -5.53 7.46
C THR A 88 3.20 -5.75 6.29
N SER A 89 2.69 -6.10 5.10
CA SER A 89 3.41 -6.08 3.83
C SER A 89 2.42 -6.04 2.67
N GLU A 90 2.87 -5.82 1.44
CA GLU A 90 2.00 -5.83 0.24
C GLU A 90 1.17 -7.12 0.09
N ASN A 91 1.64 -8.23 0.68
CA ASN A 91 1.00 -9.53 0.59
C ASN A 91 0.35 -9.98 1.90
N ARG A 92 0.28 -9.13 2.93
CA ARG A 92 -0.02 -9.58 4.30
C ARG A 92 -0.80 -8.55 5.10
N VAL A 93 -1.94 -8.97 5.62
CA VAL A 93 -2.85 -8.14 6.42
C VAL A 93 -3.14 -8.83 7.75
N GLN A 94 -3.13 -8.05 8.83
CA GLN A 94 -3.45 -8.51 10.17
C GLN A 94 -4.58 -7.66 10.75
N LEU A 95 -5.53 -8.31 11.42
CA LEU A 95 -6.60 -7.65 12.16
C LEU A 95 -6.31 -7.64 13.66
N SER A 96 -6.83 -6.65 14.39
CA SER A 96 -6.66 -6.55 15.85
C SER A 96 -7.28 -7.70 16.63
N ASP A 97 -8.24 -8.42 16.04
CA ASP A 97 -8.86 -9.62 16.61
C ASP A 97 -7.98 -10.88 16.48
N GLY A 98 -6.74 -10.74 16.00
CA GLY A 98 -5.77 -11.82 15.83
C GLY A 98 -5.88 -12.57 14.50
N ARG A 99 -6.87 -12.26 13.66
CA ARG A 99 -6.96 -12.87 12.32
C ARG A 99 -5.87 -12.33 11.41
N PHE A 100 -5.38 -13.22 10.56
CA PHE A 100 -4.26 -12.95 9.67
C PHE A 100 -4.56 -13.49 8.27
N PHE A 101 -4.28 -12.67 7.26
CA PHE A 101 -4.63 -12.96 5.87
C PHE A 101 -3.43 -12.78 4.94
N LEU A 102 -3.26 -13.73 4.03
CA LEU A 102 -2.25 -13.72 2.99
C LEU A 102 -2.88 -13.44 1.64
N ARG A 103 -2.24 -12.60 0.84
CA ARG A 103 -2.70 -12.28 -0.51
C ARG A 103 -2.73 -13.54 -1.36
N LYS A 104 -3.87 -13.82 -1.98
CA LYS A 104 -4.04 -14.90 -2.94
C LYS A 104 -3.16 -14.61 -4.16
N LYS A 105 -2.28 -15.54 -4.51
CA LYS A 105 -1.48 -15.42 -5.73
C LYS A 105 -2.39 -15.53 -6.95
N VAL A 106 -2.37 -14.51 -7.80
CA VAL A 106 -2.94 -14.61 -9.15
C VAL A 106 -1.89 -15.30 -10.01
N LYS A 107 -2.22 -16.48 -10.57
CA LYS A 107 -1.37 -17.07 -11.63
C LYS A 107 -1.49 -16.15 -12.84
N LYS A 108 -0.38 -15.54 -13.26
CA LYS A 108 -0.27 -14.87 -14.56
C LYS A 108 -0.16 -15.92 -15.66
#